data_AF-A0A165DWK9-F1
#
_entry.id   AF-A0A165DWK9-F1
#
_cell.length_a   1.000
_cell.length_b   1.000
_cell.length_c   1.000
_cell.angle_alpha   90.00
_cell.angle_beta   90.00
_cell.angle_gamma   90.00
#
_symmetry.space_group_name_H-M   'P 1'
#
loop_
_entity.id
_entity.type
_entity.pdbx_description
1 polymer ?
#
loop_
_entity_poly.entity_id
_entity_poly.type
_entity_poly.pdbx_seq_one_letter_code
_entity_poly.pdbx_strand_id
1 'polypeptide(L)'
;MSVSIQIVPLSPSVDIHGSPEAGLSTAYSLSGHVLISLASPVAFFDSRPRPTRMLLSSLELTFEGKSEYISDPSGYVAARIISLTKELLPDGQPIELTNEGHEDSASPSTWQVVFNLALPGWIPCSTIYGSDDLSNVSYGLHCRATYSHIEDDHGNLALWKPWKLASLCTAALRTRNKTAHAQPTPIYINRVSTTASSFAHYSIRVNALEGTLEPNAVPAAILSNIQVLASIPTQLSTTASDVPVSLRIRSTNDPDVTARIRINSFHIDLEQHEKYQTSRSHSYAAAFPIPRSAQQPPSRPLLDPHPLETLYSLGLMCCPESADSALAYRSWSIVPADQPLLFRLHERAVDSEDDDDDGEDAAPHSGRIVQDSTSPTPQGLILESDGWHKISVRMPLNSAPIASTCAQTFFDDDDFASAGANYYAPEPKAVAEKGLKAPESHSPRRIVRPTYDSPFFKVRHDARIVVTCSYRDSPEGPEYQSEVKFSLPLKFVCTLPAELARAESPSTLEASGPSRSGSSTPVHPSTAPSPYPRTHPLGTSALPAYSQLYHTNGDWRDELYADLPAYSKDAEEQPLLGLAH
;
A
#
# COMPACT_ATOMS: atom_id res chain seq x y z
N MET A 1 -7.39 -33.24 -17.04
CA MET A 1 -8.74 -32.67 -17.30
C MET A 1 -8.76 -32.22 -18.74
N SER A 2 -9.90 -32.32 -19.45
CA SER A 2 -9.97 -31.87 -20.84
C SER A 2 -10.00 -30.35 -20.99
N VAL A 3 -10.34 -29.63 -19.92
CA VAL A 3 -10.39 -28.17 -19.86
C VAL A 3 -9.53 -27.69 -18.70
N SER A 4 -8.65 -26.71 -18.93
CA SER A 4 -7.93 -25.98 -17.89
C SER A 4 -8.13 -24.48 -18.07
N ILE A 5 -8.13 -23.74 -16.95
CA ILE A 5 -8.35 -22.30 -16.92
C ILE A 5 -7.24 -21.67 -16.10
N GLN A 6 -6.64 -20.61 -16.63
CA GLN A 6 -5.60 -19.84 -15.97
C GLN A 6 -5.90 -18.35 -16.09
N ILE A 7 -5.68 -17.59 -15.03
CA ILE A 7 -5.81 -16.14 -15.04
C ILE A 7 -4.41 -15.56 -15.22
N VAL A 8 -4.25 -14.64 -16.17
CA VAL A 8 -2.98 -14.00 -16.49
C VAL A 8 -3.19 -12.48 -16.42
N PRO A 9 -2.99 -11.86 -15.26
CA PRO A 9 -3.05 -10.40 -15.15
C PRO A 9 -1.88 -9.77 -15.90
N LEU A 10 -2.06 -8.56 -16.43
CA LEU A 10 -0.97 -7.80 -17.06
C LEU A 10 0.10 -7.38 -16.04
N SER A 11 -0.32 -7.16 -14.79
CA SER A 11 0.55 -6.86 -13.66
C SER A 11 0.04 -7.60 -12.42
N PRO A 12 0.92 -8.22 -11.61
CA PRO A 12 0.53 -8.81 -10.34
C PRO A 12 0.20 -7.76 -9.27
N SER A 13 0.51 -6.48 -9.53
CA SER A 13 0.28 -5.39 -8.58
C SER A 13 -0.47 -4.21 -9.21
N VAL A 14 -1.20 -3.48 -8.38
CA VAL A 14 -1.88 -2.23 -8.72
C VAL A 14 -1.44 -1.15 -7.72
N ASP A 15 -0.85 -0.09 -8.25
CA ASP A 15 -0.46 1.08 -7.46
C ASP A 15 -1.64 2.07 -7.40
N ILE A 16 -2.15 2.30 -6.20
CA ILE A 16 -3.24 3.22 -5.90
C ILE A 16 -2.65 4.49 -5.32
N HIS A 17 -2.92 5.62 -5.96
CA HIS A 17 -2.43 6.92 -5.54
C HIS A 17 -3.43 7.66 -4.65
N GLY A 18 -2.89 8.40 -3.67
CA GLY A 18 -3.67 9.29 -2.82
C GLY A 18 -4.32 8.64 -1.61
N SER A 19 -5.05 9.45 -0.84
CA SER A 19 -5.66 9.00 0.41
C SER A 19 -6.88 8.10 0.16
N PRO A 20 -7.19 7.16 1.08
CA PRO A 20 -8.38 6.32 0.97
C PRO A 20 -9.69 7.11 0.80
N GLU A 21 -9.78 8.26 1.45
CA GLU A 21 -10.96 9.14 1.41
C GLU A 21 -11.12 9.81 0.04
N ALA A 22 -10.04 10.30 -0.55
CA ALA A 22 -10.03 10.77 -1.95
C ALA A 22 -10.29 9.61 -2.94
N GLY A 23 -9.98 8.39 -2.52
CA GLY A 23 -10.18 7.15 -3.24
C GLY A 23 -11.63 6.79 -3.57
N LEU A 24 -12.62 7.40 -2.90
CA LEU A 24 -14.05 7.08 -3.08
C LEU A 24 -14.58 7.42 -4.49
N SER A 25 -13.97 8.40 -5.17
CA SER A 25 -14.36 8.84 -6.52
C SER A 25 -13.36 8.42 -7.61
N THR A 26 -12.33 7.65 -7.26
CA THR A 26 -11.29 7.23 -8.21
C THR A 26 -11.39 5.73 -8.48
N ALA A 27 -10.99 5.32 -9.68
CA ALA A 27 -10.93 3.94 -10.10
C ALA A 27 -9.60 3.64 -10.78
N TYR A 28 -9.09 2.43 -10.56
CA TYR A 28 -7.83 1.91 -11.06
C TYR A 28 -8.12 0.70 -11.94
N SER A 29 -7.38 0.53 -13.02
CA SER A 29 -7.58 -0.58 -13.94
C SER A 29 -6.76 -1.79 -13.50
N LEU A 30 -7.41 -2.93 -13.33
CA LEU A 30 -6.79 -4.25 -13.26
C LEU A 30 -7.19 -5.03 -14.52
N SER A 31 -6.24 -5.21 -15.43
CA SER A 31 -6.46 -5.84 -16.73
C SER A 31 -5.58 -7.07 -16.93
N GLY A 32 -5.97 -7.92 -17.87
CA GLY A 32 -5.34 -9.21 -18.12
C GLY A 32 -6.17 -10.04 -19.10
N HIS A 33 -5.92 -11.34 -19.10
CA HIS A 33 -6.74 -12.30 -19.82
C HIS A 33 -6.92 -13.61 -19.04
N VAL A 34 -7.97 -14.35 -19.37
CA VAL A 34 -8.20 -15.71 -18.93
C VAL A 34 -7.83 -16.65 -20.09
N LEU A 35 -6.86 -17.53 -19.85
CA LEU A 35 -6.44 -18.57 -20.79
C LEU A 35 -7.28 -19.83 -20.54
N ILE A 36 -8.04 -20.25 -21.55
CA ILE A 36 -8.79 -21.51 -21.54
C ILE A 36 -8.06 -22.48 -22.45
N SER A 37 -7.68 -23.65 -21.94
CA SER A 37 -7.00 -24.67 -22.75
C SER A 37 -7.85 -25.93 -22.88
N LEU A 38 -7.94 -26.45 -24.10
CA LEU A 38 -8.58 -27.72 -24.42
C LEU A 38 -7.54 -28.75 -24.86
N ALA A 39 -7.52 -29.88 -24.15
CA ALA A 39 -6.69 -31.03 -24.50
C ALA A 39 -7.59 -32.19 -24.97
N SER A 40 -7.23 -32.79 -26.11
CA SER A 40 -7.90 -34.01 -26.57
C SER A 40 -7.64 -35.15 -25.59
N PRO A 41 -8.69 -35.87 -25.14
CA PRO A 41 -8.50 -37.04 -24.31
C PRO A 41 -7.80 -38.14 -25.11
N VAL A 42 -6.67 -38.63 -24.60
CA VAL A 42 -5.97 -39.79 -25.17
C VAL A 42 -6.67 -41.05 -24.67
N ALA A 43 -7.43 -41.71 -25.54
CA ALA A 43 -8.04 -43.00 -25.22
C ALA A 43 -7.03 -44.13 -25.46
N PHE A 44 -6.86 -45.03 -24.49
CA PHE A 44 -5.86 -46.11 -24.54
C PHE A 44 -6.00 -47.06 -25.75
N PHE A 45 -7.17 -47.11 -26.39
CA PHE A 45 -7.48 -48.01 -27.50
C PHE A 45 -7.79 -47.31 -28.83
N ASP A 46 -7.90 -45.98 -28.87
CA ASP A 46 -8.10 -45.27 -30.13
C ASP A 46 -6.75 -44.78 -30.65
N SER A 47 -6.45 -45.12 -31.91
CA SER A 47 -5.18 -44.76 -32.57
C SER A 47 -5.08 -43.27 -32.91
N ARG A 48 -6.19 -42.51 -32.82
CA ARG A 48 -6.23 -41.09 -33.12
C ARG A 48 -6.99 -40.31 -32.04
N PRO A 49 -6.46 -39.19 -31.54
CA PRO A 49 -7.19 -38.29 -30.65
C PRO A 49 -8.47 -37.80 -31.33
N ARG A 50 -9.57 -37.74 -30.59
CA ARG A 50 -10.83 -37.16 -31.10
C ARG A 50 -10.83 -35.65 -30.85
N PRO A 51 -11.49 -34.85 -31.72
CA PRO A 51 -11.73 -33.46 -31.42
C PRO A 51 -12.61 -33.37 -30.16
N THR A 52 -12.31 -32.38 -29.34
CA THR A 52 -13.04 -32.02 -28.13
C THR A 52 -13.77 -30.72 -28.41
N ARG A 53 -15.10 -30.80 -28.38
CA ARG A 53 -15.98 -29.64 -28.49
C ARG A 53 -16.62 -29.36 -27.13
N MET A 54 -16.64 -28.10 -26.74
CA MET A 54 -17.38 -27.68 -25.56
C MET A 54 -18.15 -26.40 -25.82
N LEU A 55 -19.30 -26.29 -25.17
CA LEU A 55 -20.11 -25.09 -25.14
C LEU A 55 -19.86 -24.37 -23.81
N LEU A 56 -19.12 -23.26 -23.86
CA LEU A 56 -18.83 -22.42 -22.71
C LEU A 56 -20.02 -21.49 -22.47
N SER A 57 -20.78 -21.73 -21.39
CA SER A 57 -22.03 -21.01 -21.10
C SER A 57 -21.86 -19.80 -20.19
N SER A 58 -20.82 -19.81 -19.34
CA SER A 58 -20.48 -18.67 -18.48
C SER A 58 -19.00 -18.67 -18.13
N LEU A 59 -18.42 -17.49 -18.03
CA LEU A 59 -17.05 -17.24 -17.59
C LEU A 59 -17.04 -16.06 -16.60
N GLU A 60 -17.18 -16.38 -15.32
CA GLU A 60 -17.20 -15.39 -14.23
C GLU A 60 -15.79 -15.15 -13.71
N LEU A 61 -15.34 -13.89 -13.73
CA LEU A 61 -14.12 -13.44 -13.07
C LEU A 61 -14.49 -12.65 -11.81
N THR A 62 -13.96 -13.04 -10.66
CA THR A 62 -14.19 -12.37 -9.38
C THR A 62 -12.87 -11.87 -8.80
N PHE A 63 -12.78 -10.57 -8.54
CA PHE A 63 -11.75 -9.97 -7.69
C PHE A 63 -12.29 -9.89 -6.25
N GLU A 64 -11.64 -10.57 -5.32
CA GLU A 64 -11.99 -10.54 -3.90
C GLU A 64 -10.83 -9.97 -3.07
N GLY A 65 -11.15 -9.04 -2.18
CA GLY A 65 -10.23 -8.55 -1.16
C GLY A 65 -10.72 -8.96 0.23
N LYS A 66 -9.81 -9.45 1.06
CA LYS A 66 -10.09 -9.96 2.40
C LYS A 66 -9.12 -9.36 3.43
N SER A 67 -9.60 -9.24 4.67
CA SER A 67 -8.79 -8.97 5.85
C SER A 67 -8.99 -10.13 6.81
N GLU A 68 -7.90 -10.78 7.17
CA GLU A 68 -7.86 -11.94 8.05
C GLU A 68 -7.00 -11.58 9.27
N TYR A 69 -7.48 -11.89 10.46
CA TYR A 69 -6.78 -11.70 11.71
C TYR A 69 -6.77 -13.03 12.46
N ILE A 70 -5.56 -13.46 12.79
CA ILE A 70 -5.26 -14.73 13.47
C ILE A 70 -4.38 -14.40 14.66
N SER A 71 -4.84 -14.76 15.84
CA SER A 71 -3.97 -14.75 17.02
C SER A 71 -4.44 -15.76 18.06
N ASP A 72 -3.50 -16.27 18.84
CA ASP A 72 -3.76 -17.22 19.92
C ASP A 72 -4.93 -16.82 20.84
N PRO A 73 -5.02 -15.56 21.35
CA PRO A 73 -6.10 -15.20 22.25
C PRO A 73 -7.46 -15.00 21.56
N SER A 74 -7.47 -14.82 20.24
CA SER A 74 -8.62 -14.27 19.52
C SER A 74 -9.19 -15.19 18.44
N GLY A 75 -8.43 -16.24 18.12
CA GLY A 75 -8.75 -17.21 17.10
C GLY A 75 -8.61 -16.64 15.69
N TYR A 76 -9.44 -17.14 14.78
CA TYR A 76 -9.52 -16.68 13.40
C TYR A 76 -10.76 -15.80 13.19
N VAL A 77 -10.54 -14.58 12.71
CA VAL A 77 -11.61 -13.68 12.28
C VAL A 77 -11.29 -13.16 10.89
N ALA A 78 -12.30 -13.12 10.03
CA ALA A 78 -12.14 -12.64 8.66
C ALA A 78 -13.28 -11.70 8.24
N ALA A 79 -12.95 -10.80 7.32
CA ALA A 79 -13.87 -9.84 6.72
C ALA A 79 -13.56 -9.71 5.24
N ARG A 80 -14.59 -9.79 4.43
CA ARG A 80 -14.55 -9.44 3.01
C ARG A 80 -14.52 -7.92 2.90
N ILE A 81 -13.45 -7.36 2.35
CA ILE A 81 -13.32 -5.92 2.12
C ILE A 81 -14.08 -5.52 0.86
N ILE A 82 -13.91 -6.30 -0.21
CA ILE A 82 -14.49 -6.03 -1.53
C ILE A 82 -14.71 -7.34 -2.29
N SER A 83 -15.74 -7.39 -3.13
CA SER A 83 -15.96 -8.48 -4.09
C SER A 83 -16.57 -7.90 -5.36
N LEU A 84 -15.83 -7.97 -6.47
CA LEU A 84 -16.24 -7.50 -7.79
C LEU A 84 -16.30 -8.70 -8.73
N THR A 85 -17.49 -9.02 -9.25
CA THR A 85 -17.67 -10.11 -10.21
C THR A 85 -18.05 -9.54 -11.59
N LYS A 86 -17.39 -10.03 -12.64
CA LYS A 86 -17.63 -9.68 -14.03
C LYS A 86 -17.83 -10.93 -14.86
N GLU A 87 -18.95 -11.01 -15.58
CA GLU A 87 -19.15 -12.00 -16.64
C GLU A 87 -18.34 -11.57 -17.86
N LEU A 88 -17.46 -12.46 -18.34
CA LEU A 88 -16.56 -12.16 -19.46
C LEU A 88 -17.15 -12.55 -20.83
N LEU A 89 -18.22 -13.34 -20.85
CA LEU A 89 -18.91 -13.68 -22.09
C LEU A 89 -19.89 -12.56 -22.50
N PRO A 90 -20.00 -12.25 -23.80
CA PRO A 90 -20.95 -11.27 -24.30
C PRO A 90 -22.38 -11.77 -24.10
N ASP A 91 -23.23 -10.96 -23.47
CA ASP A 91 -24.68 -11.13 -23.34
C ASP A 91 -25.17 -12.52 -22.89
N GLY A 92 -24.34 -13.28 -22.17
CA GLY A 92 -24.64 -14.65 -21.75
C GLY A 92 -24.81 -15.64 -22.92
N GLN A 93 -24.35 -15.30 -24.12
CA GLN A 93 -24.40 -16.21 -25.27
C GLN A 93 -23.32 -17.28 -25.13
N PRO A 94 -23.68 -18.58 -25.13
CA PRO A 94 -22.70 -19.63 -25.04
C PRO A 94 -21.77 -19.63 -26.25
N ILE A 95 -20.47 -19.78 -26.01
CA ILE A 95 -19.44 -19.82 -27.05
C ILE A 95 -18.98 -21.27 -27.24
N GLU A 96 -19.00 -21.75 -28.48
CA GLU A 96 -18.40 -23.05 -28.80
C GLU A 96 -16.88 -22.93 -28.90
N LEU A 97 -16.17 -23.76 -28.13
CA LEU A 97 -14.72 -23.93 -28.20
C LEU A 97 -14.42 -25.33 -28.72
N THR A 98 -13.62 -25.41 -29.79
CA THR A 98 -13.28 -26.65 -30.49
C THR A 98 -11.79 -26.71 -30.83
N ASN A 99 -11.16 -27.87 -30.67
CA ASN A 99 -9.81 -28.12 -31.17
C ASN A 99 -9.78 -28.94 -32.47
N GLU A 100 -10.87 -28.91 -33.24
CA GLU A 100 -10.94 -29.53 -34.56
C GLU A 100 -9.83 -29.00 -35.48
N GLY A 101 -9.17 -29.90 -36.20
CA GLY A 101 -7.99 -29.62 -37.02
C GLY A 101 -6.67 -29.55 -36.26
N HIS A 102 -6.71 -29.59 -34.92
CA HIS A 102 -5.54 -29.58 -34.04
C HIS A 102 -5.53 -30.78 -33.08
N GLU A 103 -6.19 -31.87 -33.43
CA GLU A 103 -6.33 -33.04 -32.54
C GLU A 103 -5.01 -33.77 -32.33
N ASP A 104 -4.17 -33.79 -33.36
CA ASP A 104 -2.86 -34.45 -33.37
C ASP A 104 -1.75 -33.56 -32.75
N SER A 105 -2.09 -32.36 -32.28
CA SER A 105 -1.15 -31.45 -31.63
C SER A 105 -0.77 -31.93 -30.22
N ALA A 106 0.54 -31.90 -29.92
CA ALA A 106 1.02 -32.17 -28.56
C ALA A 106 0.65 -31.05 -27.58
N SER A 107 0.44 -29.82 -28.06
CA SER A 107 0.00 -28.69 -27.23
C SER A 107 -1.53 -28.55 -27.25
N PRO A 108 -2.14 -28.24 -26.10
CA PRO A 108 -3.58 -27.99 -26.04
C PRO A 108 -3.95 -26.75 -26.88
N SER A 109 -5.16 -26.74 -27.43
CA SER A 109 -5.69 -25.53 -28.07
C SER A 109 -6.05 -24.51 -27.01
N THR A 110 -5.75 -23.23 -27.26
CA THR A 110 -5.89 -22.18 -26.24
C THR A 110 -6.70 -20.99 -26.75
N TRP A 111 -7.58 -20.46 -25.90
CA TRP A 111 -8.33 -19.22 -26.12
C TRP A 111 -7.99 -18.21 -25.03
N GLN A 112 -7.91 -16.94 -25.41
CA GLN A 112 -7.65 -15.85 -24.49
C GLN A 112 -8.88 -14.95 -24.43
N VAL A 113 -9.44 -14.79 -23.23
CA VAL A 113 -10.55 -13.88 -22.98
C VAL A 113 -10.04 -12.71 -22.16
N VAL A 114 -9.95 -11.53 -22.78
CA VAL A 114 -9.42 -10.32 -22.13
C VAL A 114 -10.39 -9.78 -21.08
N PHE A 115 -9.85 -9.21 -20.01
CA PHE A 115 -10.64 -8.53 -18.99
C PHE A 115 -10.01 -7.20 -18.58
N ASN A 116 -10.87 -6.33 -18.05
CA ASN A 116 -10.51 -5.08 -17.39
C ASN A 116 -11.52 -4.84 -16.26
N LEU A 117 -11.03 -4.77 -15.04
CA LEU A 117 -11.79 -4.51 -13.81
C LEU A 117 -11.45 -3.10 -13.30
N ALA A 118 -12.48 -2.33 -12.94
CA ALA A 118 -12.31 -1.03 -12.31
C ALA A 118 -12.28 -1.21 -10.78
N LEU A 119 -11.08 -1.19 -10.20
CA LEU A 119 -10.86 -1.27 -8.75
C LEU A 119 -11.08 0.10 -8.12
N PRO A 120 -11.85 0.23 -7.03
CA PRO A 120 -12.07 1.51 -6.41
C PRO A 120 -10.85 1.97 -5.60
N GLY A 121 -10.52 3.26 -5.64
CA GLY A 121 -9.32 3.82 -5.03
C GLY A 121 -9.30 3.83 -3.50
N TRP A 122 -10.39 3.50 -2.82
CA TRP A 122 -10.45 3.46 -1.36
C TRP A 122 -9.94 2.14 -0.75
N ILE A 123 -9.74 1.09 -1.55
CA ILE A 123 -9.31 -0.21 -1.00
C ILE A 123 -7.94 -0.12 -0.32
N PRO A 124 -7.76 -0.75 0.85
CA PRO A 124 -6.51 -0.65 1.57
C PRO A 124 -5.36 -1.34 0.80
N CYS A 125 -4.11 -1.07 1.18
CA CYS A 125 -2.99 -1.81 0.60
C CYS A 125 -2.99 -3.27 1.09
N SER A 126 -2.45 -4.16 0.25
CA SER A 126 -2.01 -5.48 0.69
C SER A 126 -0.99 -5.30 1.80
N THR A 127 -1.12 -6.04 2.89
CA THR A 127 -0.18 -5.96 4.01
C THR A 127 -0.26 -7.21 4.86
N ILE A 128 0.87 -7.61 5.43
CA ILE A 128 0.94 -8.63 6.48
C ILE A 128 1.15 -7.91 7.81
N TYR A 129 0.45 -8.33 8.86
CA TYR A 129 0.53 -7.75 10.20
C TYR A 129 0.48 -8.83 11.28
N GLY A 130 0.81 -8.44 12.51
CA GLY A 130 1.05 -9.36 13.62
C GLY A 130 2.51 -9.82 13.68
N SER A 131 2.83 -10.66 14.67
CA SER A 131 4.15 -11.25 14.86
C SER A 131 4.38 -12.49 13.99
N ASP A 132 3.30 -13.13 13.55
CA ASP A 132 3.35 -14.51 13.05
C ASP A 132 3.13 -14.60 11.53
N ASP A 133 3.04 -13.46 10.85
CA ASP A 133 2.72 -13.33 9.42
C ASP A 133 1.40 -14.00 8.95
N LEU A 134 0.59 -14.48 9.90
CA LEU A 134 -0.69 -15.13 9.66
C LEU A 134 -1.83 -14.14 9.36
N SER A 135 -1.74 -12.93 9.90
CA SER A 135 -2.77 -11.91 9.71
C SER A 135 -2.43 -11.02 8.53
N ASN A 136 -3.39 -10.78 7.63
CA ASN A 136 -3.12 -10.01 6.44
C ASN A 136 -4.35 -9.30 5.89
N VAL A 137 -4.09 -8.32 5.02
CA VAL A 137 -5.00 -7.86 4.00
C VAL A 137 -4.45 -8.33 2.66
N SER A 138 -5.25 -9.08 1.91
CA SER A 138 -4.84 -9.70 0.65
C SER A 138 -5.97 -9.67 -0.38
N TYR A 139 -5.59 -9.80 -1.65
CA TYR A 139 -6.50 -9.76 -2.79
C TYR A 139 -6.17 -10.88 -3.76
N GLY A 140 -7.20 -11.40 -4.43
CA GLY A 140 -7.06 -12.46 -5.41
C GLY A 140 -8.07 -12.35 -6.54
N LEU A 141 -7.67 -12.82 -7.71
CA LEU A 141 -8.57 -13.11 -8.83
C LEU A 141 -8.96 -14.59 -8.79
N HIS A 142 -10.24 -14.84 -8.95
CA HIS A 142 -10.84 -16.17 -9.04
C HIS A 142 -11.63 -16.23 -10.34
N CYS A 143 -11.51 -17.33 -11.06
CA CYS A 143 -12.27 -17.52 -12.29
C CYS A 143 -13.02 -18.84 -12.25
N ARG A 144 -14.28 -18.79 -12.66
CA ARG A 144 -15.18 -19.92 -12.74
C ARG A 144 -15.77 -19.97 -14.15
N ALA A 145 -15.56 -21.08 -14.84
CA ALA A 145 -16.25 -21.36 -16.10
C ALA A 145 -17.32 -22.42 -15.89
N THR A 146 -18.49 -22.19 -16.47
CA THR A 146 -19.52 -23.21 -16.62
C THR A 146 -19.59 -23.62 -18.10
N TYR A 147 -19.51 -24.91 -18.37
CA TYR A 147 -19.46 -25.44 -19.73
C TYR A 147 -20.15 -26.81 -19.85
N SER A 148 -20.56 -27.18 -21.05
CA SER A 148 -21.03 -28.52 -21.38
C SER A 148 -20.22 -29.10 -22.53
N HIS A 149 -20.06 -30.43 -22.60
CA HIS A 149 -19.44 -31.06 -23.77
C HIS A 149 -20.48 -31.21 -24.86
N ILE A 150 -20.09 -30.91 -26.10
CA ILE A 150 -20.88 -31.23 -27.28
C ILE A 150 -20.39 -32.62 -27.69
N GLU A 151 -21.19 -33.64 -27.42
CA GLU A 151 -20.91 -34.98 -27.96
C GLU A 151 -21.25 -34.94 -29.45
N ASP A 152 -20.22 -35.17 -30.29
CA ASP A 152 -20.44 -35.38 -31.71
C ASP A 152 -21.22 -36.68 -31.91
N ASP A 153 -22.54 -36.55 -32.04
CA ASP A 153 -23.46 -37.62 -32.47
C ASP A 153 -23.20 -38.07 -33.92
N HIS A 154 -22.08 -37.61 -34.51
CA HIS A 154 -21.63 -37.96 -35.84
C HIS A 154 -21.20 -39.43 -35.92
N GLY A 155 -22.20 -40.28 -36.07
CA GLY A 155 -22.12 -41.41 -36.98
C GLY A 155 -21.57 -42.69 -36.36
N ASN A 156 -22.37 -43.32 -35.50
CA ASN A 156 -22.36 -44.78 -35.47
C ASN A 156 -23.66 -45.34 -36.07
N LEU A 157 -23.66 -45.35 -37.40
CA LEU A 157 -24.17 -46.45 -38.23
C LEU A 157 -23.48 -47.81 -37.92
N ALA A 158 -22.96 -48.04 -36.70
CA ALA A 158 -22.58 -49.37 -36.24
C ALA A 158 -23.83 -50.17 -35.92
N LEU A 159 -24.36 -50.80 -36.96
CA LEU A 159 -25.42 -51.80 -36.96
C LEU A 159 -25.15 -53.04 -36.06
N TRP A 160 -24.10 -53.08 -35.21
CA TRP A 160 -23.65 -54.32 -34.55
C TRP A 160 -23.15 -54.12 -33.11
N LYS A 161 -23.94 -53.45 -32.26
CA LYS A 161 -23.85 -53.62 -30.79
C LYS A 161 -25.23 -53.95 -30.19
N PRO A 162 -25.49 -55.19 -29.74
CA PRO A 162 -26.82 -55.69 -29.38
C PRO A 162 -27.30 -55.36 -27.95
N TRP A 163 -26.84 -54.30 -27.30
CA TRP A 163 -27.25 -53.93 -25.93
C TRP A 163 -28.02 -52.60 -25.89
N LYS A 164 -29.04 -52.48 -26.76
CA LYS A 164 -29.87 -51.27 -26.95
C LYS A 164 -30.92 -51.00 -25.85
N LEU A 165 -31.01 -51.81 -24.80
CA LEU A 165 -31.99 -51.57 -23.72
C LEU A 165 -31.46 -50.71 -22.56
N ALA A 166 -30.15 -50.45 -22.48
CA ALA A 166 -29.59 -49.55 -21.46
C ALA A 166 -29.57 -48.06 -21.87
N SER A 167 -29.88 -47.74 -23.14
CA SER A 167 -29.75 -46.39 -23.71
C SER A 167 -30.99 -45.50 -23.53
N LEU A 168 -32.15 -46.07 -23.21
CA LEU A 168 -33.39 -45.31 -23.06
C LEU A 168 -33.53 -44.63 -21.69
N CYS A 169 -32.70 -45.01 -20.71
CA CYS A 169 -32.65 -44.37 -19.38
C CYS A 169 -31.49 -43.38 -19.21
N THR A 170 -30.61 -43.20 -20.21
CA THR A 170 -29.40 -42.35 -20.12
C THR A 170 -29.48 -41.06 -20.94
N ALA A 171 -30.38 -40.96 -21.92
CA ALA A 171 -30.56 -39.77 -22.75
C ALA A 171 -31.16 -38.56 -21.99
N ALA A 172 -31.94 -38.80 -20.92
CA ALA A 172 -32.50 -37.74 -20.08
C ALA A 172 -31.50 -37.15 -19.04
N LEU A 173 -30.24 -37.60 -19.03
CA LEU A 173 -29.26 -37.28 -17.97
C LEU A 173 -27.98 -36.54 -18.42
N ARG A 174 -27.78 -36.17 -19.70
CA ARG A 174 -26.41 -35.89 -20.20
C ARG A 174 -26.15 -34.65 -21.05
N THR A 175 -26.62 -33.49 -20.60
CA THR A 175 -25.82 -32.26 -20.73
C THR A 175 -25.65 -31.64 -19.35
N ARG A 176 -24.94 -32.36 -18.47
CA ARG A 176 -24.63 -31.82 -17.14
C ARG A 176 -23.59 -30.72 -17.33
N ASN A 177 -23.99 -29.48 -17.07
CA ASN A 177 -23.07 -28.36 -16.95
C ASN A 177 -21.97 -28.75 -15.96
N LYS A 178 -20.74 -28.73 -16.45
CA LYS A 178 -19.52 -28.87 -15.67
C LYS A 178 -19.06 -27.49 -15.26
N THR A 179 -18.35 -27.43 -14.16
CA THR A 179 -17.69 -26.22 -13.70
C THR A 179 -16.19 -26.49 -13.64
N ALA A 180 -15.41 -25.59 -14.20
CA ALA A 180 -13.97 -25.54 -14.03
C ALA A 180 -13.59 -24.26 -13.28
N HIS A 181 -12.58 -24.35 -12.44
CA HIS A 181 -12.06 -23.24 -11.66
C HIS A 181 -10.60 -23.01 -12.02
N ALA A 182 -10.20 -21.74 -12.15
CA ALA A 182 -8.79 -21.39 -12.22
C ALA A 182 -8.18 -21.43 -10.81
N GLN A 183 -6.86 -21.63 -10.74
CA GLN A 183 -6.12 -21.39 -9.51
C GLN A 183 -6.25 -19.92 -9.10
N PRO A 184 -6.48 -19.60 -7.81
CA PRO A 184 -6.49 -18.23 -7.33
C PRO A 184 -5.20 -17.51 -7.73
N THR A 185 -5.32 -16.31 -8.27
CA THR A 185 -4.16 -15.52 -8.69
C THR A 185 -4.04 -14.29 -7.79
N PRO A 186 -2.99 -14.19 -6.96
CA PRO A 186 -2.84 -13.10 -6.00
C PRO A 186 -2.66 -11.77 -6.73
N ILE A 187 -3.20 -10.70 -6.13
CA ILE A 187 -3.04 -9.32 -6.59
C ILE A 187 -2.56 -8.45 -5.43
N TYR A 188 -1.50 -7.70 -5.67
CA TYR A 188 -0.89 -6.82 -4.67
C TYR A 188 -1.35 -5.39 -4.85
N ILE A 189 -2.03 -4.84 -3.86
CA ILE A 189 -2.43 -3.44 -3.87
C ILE A 189 -1.38 -2.64 -3.10
N ASN A 190 -0.66 -1.75 -3.79
CA ASN A 190 0.23 -0.81 -3.14
C ASN A 190 -0.49 0.54 -3.03
N ARG A 191 -0.37 1.22 -1.89
CA ARG A 191 -0.85 2.60 -1.77
C ARG A 191 0.33 3.54 -1.75
N VAL A 192 0.42 4.39 -2.76
CA VAL A 192 1.48 5.37 -2.94
C VAL A 192 0.95 6.76 -2.64
N SER A 193 1.66 7.52 -1.82
CA SER A 193 1.43 8.96 -1.70
C SER A 193 2.39 9.72 -2.61
N THR A 194 1.84 10.61 -3.43
CA THR A 194 2.59 11.51 -4.33
C THR A 194 2.74 12.92 -3.76
N THR A 195 2.06 13.23 -2.64
CA THR A 195 2.08 14.59 -2.10
C THR A 195 3.43 14.93 -1.48
N ALA A 196 4.00 16.05 -1.94
CA ALA A 196 5.16 16.65 -1.31
C ALA A 196 4.89 16.86 0.19
N SER A 197 5.91 16.60 1.02
CA SER A 197 5.80 16.78 2.46
C SER A 197 5.53 18.25 2.79
N SER A 198 4.33 18.56 3.23
CA SER A 198 4.00 19.85 3.82
C SER A 198 4.17 19.79 5.34
N PHE A 199 4.40 20.93 6.00
CA PHE A 199 4.45 20.98 7.46
C PHE A 199 3.07 21.35 8.02
N ALA A 200 2.63 20.60 9.03
CA ALA A 200 1.52 20.99 9.88
C ALA A 200 2.04 21.77 11.08
N HIS A 201 1.35 22.86 11.42
CA HIS A 201 1.67 23.71 12.56
C HIS A 201 0.60 23.53 13.63
N TYR A 202 1.02 23.13 14.83
CA TYR A 202 0.18 22.90 15.99
C TYR A 202 0.46 23.97 17.04
N SER A 203 -0.57 24.75 17.39
CA SER A 203 -0.50 25.71 18.48
C SER A 203 -0.97 25.04 19.77
N ILE A 204 -0.03 24.75 20.66
CA ILE A 204 -0.28 24.13 21.96
C ILE A 204 -0.27 25.23 23.02
N ARG A 205 -1.40 25.37 23.72
CA ARG A 205 -1.48 26.13 24.97
C ARG A 205 -1.33 25.17 26.13
N VAL A 206 -0.47 25.51 27.07
CA VAL A 206 -0.23 24.68 28.26
C VAL A 206 -1.43 24.82 29.19
N ASN A 207 -2.34 23.86 29.13
CA ASN A 207 -3.38 23.77 30.13
C ASN A 207 -2.77 23.13 31.38
N ALA A 208 -2.47 23.93 32.40
CA ALA A 208 -2.18 23.40 33.72
C ALA A 208 -3.45 22.69 34.21
N LEU A 209 -3.50 21.36 34.10
CA LEU A 209 -4.57 20.60 34.73
C LEU A 209 -4.54 20.93 36.23
N GLU A 210 -5.66 21.37 36.80
CA GLU A 210 -5.82 21.67 38.24
C GLU A 210 -5.67 20.43 39.15
N GLY A 211 -5.16 19.30 38.63
CA GLY A 211 -5.02 18.04 39.32
C GLY A 211 -3.62 17.85 39.90
N THR A 212 -3.54 17.84 41.24
CA THR A 212 -2.39 17.41 42.04
C THR A 212 -1.13 18.27 41.82
N LEU A 213 -1.13 19.47 42.41
CA LEU A 213 0.05 20.33 42.51
C LEU A 213 1.11 19.62 43.36
N GLU A 214 2.11 19.02 42.71
CA GLU A 214 3.38 18.71 43.37
C GLU A 214 3.90 20.00 44.02
N PRO A 215 4.32 20.00 45.30
CA PRO A 215 4.69 21.22 46.03
C PRO A 215 5.88 21.98 45.41
N ASN A 216 6.61 21.34 44.48
CA ASN A 216 7.74 21.92 43.73
C ASN A 216 7.44 22.18 42.25
N ALA A 217 6.16 22.20 41.85
CA ALA A 217 5.75 22.51 40.48
C ALA A 217 5.76 24.02 40.19
N VAL A 218 6.00 24.38 38.93
CA VAL A 218 5.89 25.76 38.45
C VAL A 218 4.42 26.19 38.61
N PRO A 219 4.14 27.39 39.17
CA PRO A 219 2.78 27.86 39.34
C PRO A 219 1.95 27.80 38.04
N ALA A 220 0.72 27.30 38.15
CA ALA A 220 -0.18 27.11 37.00
C ALA A 220 -0.40 28.39 36.18
N ALA A 221 -0.46 29.56 36.85
CA ALA A 221 -0.60 30.86 36.22
C ALA A 221 0.59 31.25 35.33
N ILE A 222 1.80 30.75 35.66
CA ILE A 222 3.01 31.00 34.87
C ILE A 222 3.04 30.04 33.68
N LEU A 223 2.72 28.76 33.91
CA LEU A 223 2.69 27.73 32.88
C LEU A 223 1.64 28.03 31.79
N SER A 224 0.45 28.50 32.16
CA SER A 224 -0.65 28.77 31.22
C SER A 224 -0.34 29.85 30.19
N ASN A 225 0.65 30.70 30.48
CA ASN A 225 1.16 31.75 29.60
C ASN A 225 2.31 31.27 28.69
N ILE A 226 2.77 30.02 28.83
CA ILE A 226 3.71 29.42 27.88
C ILE A 226 2.93 28.95 26.64
N GLN A 227 3.39 29.37 25.48
CA GLN A 227 2.84 28.96 24.19
C GLN A 227 3.89 28.20 23.40
N VAL A 228 3.50 27.04 22.88
CA VAL A 228 4.36 26.19 22.05
C VAL A 228 3.72 26.07 20.67
N LEU A 229 4.47 26.44 19.63
CA LEU A 229 4.10 26.21 18.25
C LEU A 229 5.00 25.10 17.70
N ALA A 230 4.46 23.89 17.56
CA ALA A 230 5.18 22.75 17.04
C ALA A 230 4.90 22.56 15.54
N SER A 231 5.92 22.25 14.77
CA SER A 231 5.83 22.04 13.32
C SER A 231 6.42 20.68 12.97
N ILE A 232 5.63 19.83 12.35
CA ILE A 232 6.02 18.48 11.91
C ILE A 232 5.52 18.22 10.48
N PRO A 233 6.19 17.36 9.71
CA PRO A 233 5.69 16.89 8.43
C PRO A 233 4.29 16.28 8.55
N THR A 234 3.38 16.68 7.66
CA THR A 234 2.05 16.07 7.54
C THR A 234 2.14 14.63 7.07
N GLN A 235 3.12 14.34 6.23
CA GLN A 235 3.40 13.03 5.67
C GLN A 235 4.90 12.78 5.64
N LEU A 236 5.28 11.56 6.01
CA LEU A 236 6.64 11.04 6.01
C LEU A 236 6.70 9.75 5.22
N SER A 237 7.76 9.54 4.46
CA SER A 237 7.95 8.23 3.85
C SER A 237 8.30 7.19 4.90
N THR A 238 7.80 5.96 4.76
CA THR A 238 8.27 4.79 5.52
C THR A 238 9.76 4.51 5.33
N THR A 239 10.35 5.00 4.23
CA THR A 239 11.79 4.91 3.96
C THR A 239 12.57 6.16 4.39
N ALA A 240 11.94 7.12 5.08
CA ALA A 240 12.64 8.30 5.58
C ALA A 240 13.68 7.89 6.63
N SER A 241 14.86 8.53 6.59
CA SER A 241 15.92 8.30 7.58
C SER A 241 15.77 9.16 8.83
N ASP A 242 15.11 10.32 8.71
CA ASP A 242 14.86 11.24 9.81
C ASP A 242 13.49 11.92 9.72
N VAL A 243 13.05 12.48 10.85
CA VAL A 243 11.85 13.31 10.96
C VAL A 243 12.26 14.71 11.42
N PRO A 244 12.12 15.75 10.58
CA PRO A 244 12.35 17.11 11.02
C PRO A 244 11.21 17.58 11.94
N VAL A 245 11.56 18.04 13.13
CA VAL A 245 10.64 18.64 14.10
C VAL A 245 11.13 20.05 14.43
N SER A 246 10.25 21.04 14.34
CA SER A 246 10.55 22.39 14.83
C SER A 246 9.62 22.77 15.97
N LEU A 247 10.18 23.23 17.08
CA LEU A 247 9.44 23.79 18.20
C LEU A 247 9.73 25.29 18.25
N ARG A 248 8.69 26.10 18.36
CA ARG A 248 8.81 27.51 18.68
C ARG A 248 8.16 27.72 20.04
N ILE A 249 8.87 28.33 20.98
CA ILE A 249 8.38 28.54 22.34
C ILE A 249 8.41 30.04 22.62
N ARG A 250 7.35 30.55 23.24
CA ARG A 250 7.32 31.91 23.79
C ARG A 250 6.55 31.93 25.10
N SER A 251 6.77 32.96 25.91
CA SER A 251 5.94 33.25 27.07
C SER A 251 5.15 34.54 26.83
N THR A 252 3.90 34.57 27.29
CA THR A 252 3.10 35.80 27.35
C THR A 252 2.98 36.33 28.78
N ASN A 253 3.86 35.89 29.69
CA ASN A 253 3.97 36.45 31.02
C ASN A 253 4.63 37.84 30.97
N ASP A 254 4.52 38.59 32.06
CA ASP A 254 5.28 39.83 32.23
C ASP A 254 6.78 39.60 31.99
N PRO A 255 7.53 40.56 31.43
CA PRO A 255 8.96 40.39 31.12
C PRO A 255 9.79 39.92 32.30
N ASP A 256 9.52 40.44 33.50
CA ASP A 256 10.22 40.06 34.74
C ASP A 256 9.98 38.61 35.15
N VAL A 257 8.80 38.07 34.85
CA VAL A 257 8.45 36.66 35.10
C VAL A 257 9.04 35.79 33.99
N THR A 258 8.96 36.24 32.74
CA THR A 258 9.49 35.53 31.58
C THR A 258 11.00 35.29 31.68
N ALA A 259 11.76 36.30 32.13
CA ALA A 259 13.20 36.18 32.37
C ALA A 259 13.58 35.15 33.45
N ARG A 260 12.62 34.74 34.30
CA ARG A 260 12.82 33.73 35.35
C ARG A 260 12.44 32.32 34.88
N ILE A 261 11.81 32.19 33.72
CA ILE A 261 11.46 30.89 33.13
C ILE A 261 12.64 30.39 32.31
N ARG A 262 13.06 29.15 32.59
CA ARG A 262 14.12 28.46 31.85
C ARG A 262 13.57 27.21 31.21
N ILE A 263 13.89 26.99 29.93
CA ILE A 263 13.66 25.71 29.25
C ILE A 263 14.94 24.89 29.39
N ASN A 264 14.86 23.84 30.21
CA ASN A 264 16.04 23.04 30.58
C ASN A 264 16.35 21.98 29.52
N SER A 265 15.29 21.33 29.05
CA SER A 265 15.40 20.25 28.07
C SER A 265 14.08 20.01 27.37
N PHE A 266 14.15 19.33 26.23
CA PHE A 266 12.98 18.72 25.63
C PHE A 266 13.29 17.27 25.25
N HIS A 267 12.25 16.45 25.26
CA HIS A 267 12.31 15.05 24.91
C HIS A 267 11.28 14.78 23.82
N ILE A 268 11.74 14.20 22.70
CA ILE A 268 10.87 13.84 21.58
C ILE A 268 10.98 12.34 21.40
N ASP A 269 9.87 11.63 21.53
CA ASP A 269 9.77 10.23 21.18
C ASP A 269 8.78 10.07 20.03
N LEU A 270 9.11 9.19 19.09
CA LEU A 270 8.23 8.86 17.98
C LEU A 270 7.69 7.47 18.26
N GLU A 271 6.38 7.35 18.48
CA GLU A 271 5.73 6.09 18.82
C GLU A 271 4.91 5.58 17.63
N GLN A 272 5.06 4.29 17.29
CA GLN A 272 4.12 3.56 16.44
C GLN A 272 3.18 2.79 17.34
N HIS A 273 1.88 2.95 17.12
CA HIS A 273 0.86 2.19 17.80
C HIS A 273 0.10 1.31 16.81
N GLU A 274 0.11 0.02 17.08
CA GLU A 274 -0.64 -0.99 16.35
C GLU A 274 -1.79 -1.49 17.21
N LYS A 275 -2.98 -1.42 16.64
CA LYS A 275 -4.21 -1.92 17.26
C LYS A 275 -4.77 -3.05 16.41
N TYR A 276 -4.93 -4.20 17.04
CA TYR A 276 -5.53 -5.39 16.48
C TYR A 276 -6.84 -5.65 17.23
N GLN A 277 -7.87 -6.04 16.50
CA GLN A 277 -9.19 -6.23 17.07
C GLN A 277 -9.94 -7.35 16.36
N THR A 278 -10.71 -8.11 17.14
CA THR A 278 -11.60 -9.16 16.60
C THR A 278 -12.89 -8.60 16.03
N SER A 279 -13.32 -7.43 16.51
CA SER A 279 -14.50 -6.75 15.97
C SER A 279 -14.11 -5.84 14.81
N ARG A 280 -14.97 -5.78 13.80
CA ARG A 280 -14.77 -4.88 12.66
C ARG A 280 -14.79 -3.43 13.15
N SER A 281 -13.82 -2.65 12.69
CA SER A 281 -13.72 -1.22 12.96
C SER A 281 -14.99 -0.49 12.51
N HIS A 282 -15.75 0.04 13.47
CA HIS A 282 -16.97 0.80 13.15
C HIS A 282 -16.65 2.07 12.34
N SER A 283 -15.53 2.75 12.65
CA SER A 283 -15.10 3.92 11.89
C SER A 283 -14.76 3.57 10.45
N TYR A 284 -14.10 2.42 10.22
CA TYR A 284 -13.78 1.94 8.88
C TYR A 284 -15.05 1.57 8.10
N ALA A 285 -15.96 0.81 8.71
CA ALA A 285 -17.23 0.40 8.11
C ALA A 285 -18.15 1.59 7.78
N ALA A 286 -18.06 2.68 8.55
CA ALA A 286 -18.80 3.90 8.29
C ALA A 286 -18.17 4.75 7.17
N ALA A 287 -16.85 4.69 7.01
CA ALA A 287 -16.12 5.48 6.01
C ALA A 287 -16.10 4.85 4.61
N PHE A 288 -16.22 3.51 4.51
CA PHE A 288 -16.01 2.78 3.25
C PHE A 288 -17.14 1.79 2.94
N PRO A 289 -17.49 1.58 1.65
CA PRO A 289 -18.60 0.72 1.24
C PRO A 289 -18.22 -0.77 1.33
N ILE A 290 -18.15 -1.30 2.55
CA ILE A 290 -17.88 -2.72 2.78
C ILE A 290 -19.12 -3.59 2.47
N PRO A 291 -18.94 -4.85 2.01
CA PRO A 291 -20.04 -5.79 1.83
C PRO A 291 -20.90 -5.95 3.09
N ARG A 292 -22.22 -6.03 2.90
CA ARG A 292 -23.19 -6.16 3.99
C ARG A 292 -22.97 -7.45 4.77
N SER A 293 -23.44 -7.53 6.02
CA SER A 293 -23.24 -8.71 6.89
C SER A 293 -23.70 -10.04 6.28
N ALA A 294 -24.72 -10.06 5.41
CA ALA A 294 -25.14 -11.28 4.69
C ALA A 294 -24.11 -11.77 3.66
N GLN A 295 -23.25 -10.86 3.18
CA GLN A 295 -22.12 -11.14 2.29
C GLN A 295 -20.79 -11.19 3.05
N GLN A 296 -20.80 -11.30 4.38
CA GLN A 296 -19.59 -11.44 5.18
C GLN A 296 -19.49 -12.87 5.72
N PRO A 297 -18.28 -13.39 5.98
CA PRO A 297 -18.13 -14.60 6.77
C PRO A 297 -18.81 -14.45 8.15
N PRO A 298 -19.41 -15.52 8.72
CA PRO A 298 -19.53 -16.87 8.15
C PRO A 298 -20.70 -17.01 7.16
N SER A 299 -21.59 -16.01 7.04
CA SER A 299 -22.80 -16.08 6.20
C SER A 299 -22.49 -16.39 4.73
N ARG A 300 -21.40 -15.80 4.21
CA ARG A 300 -20.83 -16.14 2.90
C ARG A 300 -19.32 -16.36 3.05
N PRO A 301 -18.82 -17.60 2.92
CA PRO A 301 -17.41 -17.90 3.10
C PRO A 301 -16.56 -17.14 2.09
N LEU A 302 -15.29 -16.89 2.42
CA LEU A 302 -14.31 -16.34 1.48
C LEU A 302 -14.04 -17.34 0.34
N LEU A 303 -13.67 -16.85 -0.83
CA LEU A 303 -13.34 -17.71 -1.98
C LEU A 303 -12.04 -18.47 -1.77
N ASP A 304 -11.11 -17.86 -1.04
CA ASP A 304 -9.86 -18.43 -0.60
C ASP A 304 -9.67 -18.00 0.86
N PRO A 305 -10.16 -18.75 1.86
CA PRO A 305 -9.88 -18.45 3.27
C PRO A 305 -8.46 -18.87 3.65
N HIS A 306 -7.91 -18.32 4.73
CA HIS A 306 -6.63 -18.76 5.29
C HIS A 306 -6.66 -20.28 5.59
N PRO A 307 -5.57 -21.04 5.36
CA PRO A 307 -5.56 -22.50 5.59
C PRO A 307 -5.95 -22.93 7.01
N LEU A 308 -5.69 -22.07 8.00
CA LEU A 308 -6.06 -22.31 9.39
C LEU A 308 -7.56 -22.12 9.68
N GLU A 309 -8.34 -21.49 8.80
CA GLU A 309 -9.78 -21.28 8.98
C GLU A 309 -10.49 -22.58 9.31
N THR A 310 -10.13 -23.67 8.62
CA THR A 310 -10.77 -24.98 8.81
C THR A 310 -10.44 -25.57 10.19
N LEU A 311 -9.24 -25.30 10.73
CA LEU A 311 -8.88 -25.77 12.07
C LEU A 311 -9.66 -25.02 13.15
N TYR A 312 -9.88 -23.72 12.97
CA TYR A 312 -10.71 -22.93 13.88
C TYR A 312 -12.19 -23.28 13.76
N SER A 313 -12.71 -23.49 12.55
CA SER A 313 -14.11 -23.86 12.33
C SER A 313 -14.45 -25.25 12.86
N LEU A 314 -13.48 -26.18 12.85
CA LEU A 314 -13.58 -27.50 13.49
C LEU A 314 -13.32 -27.47 15.00
N GLY A 315 -12.94 -26.34 15.58
CA GLY A 315 -12.59 -26.22 17.00
C GLY A 315 -11.31 -26.96 17.40
N LEU A 316 -10.44 -27.30 16.44
CA LEU A 316 -9.15 -27.94 16.66
C LEU A 316 -8.10 -26.96 17.20
N MET A 317 -8.27 -25.66 16.91
CA MET A 317 -7.53 -24.58 17.55
C MET A 317 -8.46 -23.86 18.52
N CYS A 318 -8.19 -23.99 19.82
CA CYS A 318 -9.01 -23.36 20.85
C CYS A 318 -8.73 -21.85 20.91
N CYS A 319 -9.78 -21.06 20.83
CA CYS A 319 -9.75 -19.67 21.26
C CYS A 319 -9.99 -19.68 22.79
N PRO A 320 -9.08 -19.12 23.62
CA PRO A 320 -9.32 -19.07 25.05
C PRO A 320 -10.63 -18.31 25.33
N GLU A 321 -11.50 -18.86 26.17
CA GLU A 321 -12.85 -18.33 26.46
C GLU A 321 -12.87 -16.92 27.07
N SER A 322 -11.71 -16.31 27.34
CA SER A 322 -11.62 -14.93 27.82
C SER A 322 -11.93 -13.92 26.70
N ALA A 323 -13.22 -13.78 26.39
CA ALA A 323 -13.77 -12.83 25.42
C ALA A 323 -13.44 -11.35 25.71
N ASP A 324 -12.88 -11.06 26.90
CA ASP A 324 -12.49 -9.70 27.30
C ASP A 324 -11.16 -9.24 26.68
N SER A 325 -10.35 -10.13 26.08
CA SER A 325 -9.12 -9.74 25.37
C SER A 325 -9.34 -9.58 23.85
N ALA A 326 -10.42 -8.89 23.47
CA ALA A 326 -10.79 -8.64 22.07
C ALA A 326 -9.88 -7.62 21.35
N LEU A 327 -8.90 -7.04 22.07
CA LEU A 327 -8.06 -5.94 21.60
C LEU A 327 -6.61 -6.21 21.99
N ALA A 328 -5.77 -6.51 21.01
CA ALA A 328 -4.32 -6.50 21.21
C ALA A 328 -3.79 -5.13 20.80
N TYR A 329 -3.00 -4.52 21.68
CA TYR A 329 -2.41 -3.20 21.46
C TYR A 329 -0.91 -3.29 21.65
N ARG A 330 -0.16 -2.81 20.66
CA ARG A 330 1.29 -2.75 20.71
C ARG A 330 1.73 -1.32 20.47
N SER A 331 2.62 -0.82 21.32
CA SER A 331 3.25 0.49 21.15
C SER A 331 4.76 0.33 21.27
N TRP A 332 5.52 1.02 20.42
CA TRP A 332 6.96 1.10 20.57
C TRP A 332 7.52 2.37 19.95
N SER A 333 8.68 2.78 20.47
CA SER A 333 9.47 3.86 19.86
C SER A 333 10.09 3.40 18.54
N ILE A 334 9.85 4.18 17.48
CA ILE A 334 10.49 4.02 16.16
C ILE A 334 11.88 4.68 16.11
N VAL A 335 12.25 5.44 17.15
CA VAL A 335 13.61 5.97 17.29
C VAL A 335 14.54 4.84 17.77
N PRO A 336 15.76 4.73 17.24
CA PRO A 336 16.74 3.75 17.71
C PRO A 336 17.02 3.92 19.22
N ALA A 337 17.15 2.80 19.95
CA ALA A 337 17.30 2.82 21.41
C ALA A 337 18.62 3.43 21.90
N ASP A 338 19.62 3.51 21.02
CA ASP A 338 20.94 4.09 21.23
C ASP A 338 20.96 5.62 21.02
N GLN A 339 19.89 6.20 20.48
CA GLN A 339 19.83 7.63 20.17
C GLN A 339 19.28 8.43 21.36
N PRO A 340 19.90 9.58 21.69
CA PRO A 340 19.42 10.42 22.78
C PRO A 340 18.08 11.05 22.39
N LEU A 341 17.03 10.69 23.13
CA LEU A 341 15.71 11.33 23.03
C LEU A 341 15.66 12.65 23.79
N LEU A 342 16.63 12.89 24.69
CA LEU A 342 16.73 14.07 25.54
C LEU A 342 17.69 15.09 24.95
N PHE A 343 17.16 16.26 24.60
CA PHE A 343 17.92 17.40 24.12
C PHE A 343 18.04 18.42 25.25
N ARG A 344 19.24 18.59 25.79
CA ARG A 344 19.54 19.65 26.76
C ARG A 344 19.82 20.94 26.01
N LEU A 345 19.16 22.01 26.44
CA LEU A 345 19.43 23.33 25.91
C LEU A 345 20.55 23.94 26.74
N HIS A 346 21.65 24.26 26.08
CA HIS A 346 22.71 25.06 26.65
C HIS A 346 22.56 26.48 26.13
N GLU A 347 22.62 27.45 27.04
CA GLU A 347 22.83 28.86 26.70
C GLU A 347 24.10 28.96 25.86
N ARG A 348 23.93 29.21 24.57
CA ARG A 348 25.07 29.49 23.70
C ARG A 348 25.53 30.87 24.10
N ALA A 349 26.73 30.96 24.70
CA ALA A 349 27.41 32.24 24.80
C ALA A 349 27.42 32.81 23.39
N VAL A 350 26.68 33.91 23.20
CA VAL A 350 26.76 34.69 21.99
C VAL A 350 28.15 35.29 22.06
N ASP A 351 29.12 34.58 21.49
CA ASP A 351 30.36 35.20 21.06
C ASP A 351 29.91 36.23 20.03
N SER A 352 29.76 37.47 20.48
CA SER A 352 29.50 38.63 19.64
C SER A 352 30.72 38.77 18.73
N GLU A 353 30.71 38.06 17.60
CA GLU A 353 31.49 38.46 16.45
C GLU A 353 30.90 39.81 16.03
N ASP A 354 31.63 40.88 16.39
CA ASP A 354 31.37 42.26 16.00
C ASP A 354 31.42 42.37 14.46
N ASP A 355 30.35 41.93 13.78
CA ASP A 355 30.10 42.21 12.38
C ASP A 355 29.34 43.55 12.30
N ASP A 356 30.10 44.63 12.21
CA ASP A 356 29.65 45.99 11.83
C ASP A 356 29.15 46.00 10.37
N ASP A 357 28.07 45.29 10.05
CA ASP A 357 27.42 45.35 8.73
C ASP A 357 26.07 46.08 8.81
N ASP A 358 26.14 47.39 8.54
CA ASP A 358 25.04 48.35 8.50
C ASP A 358 24.13 48.08 7.28
N GLY A 359 23.25 47.09 7.36
CA GLY A 359 22.36 46.75 6.23
C GLY A 359 20.99 46.20 6.63
N GLU A 360 19.94 47.00 6.41
CA GLU A 360 18.52 46.71 6.60
C GLU A 360 18.06 45.29 6.21
N ASP A 361 17.71 44.46 7.21
CA ASP A 361 16.51 43.59 7.30
C ASP A 361 16.72 42.53 8.40
N ALA A 362 16.23 42.79 9.62
CA ALA A 362 16.44 41.93 10.78
C ALA A 362 15.66 40.60 10.69
N ALA A 363 16.32 39.54 10.22
CA ALA A 363 15.80 38.17 10.27
C ALA A 363 15.81 37.62 11.71
N PRO A 364 14.82 36.79 12.12
CA PRO A 364 14.75 36.24 13.47
C PRO A 364 15.96 35.35 13.80
N HIS A 365 16.52 35.54 15.00
CA HIS A 365 17.69 34.81 15.50
C HIS A 365 17.46 33.29 15.47
N SER A 366 18.18 32.58 14.60
CA SER A 366 18.12 31.14 14.45
C SER A 366 19.27 30.47 15.20
N GLY A 367 19.07 30.15 16.48
CA GLY A 367 20.04 29.38 17.26
C GLY A 367 20.21 27.96 16.71
N ARG A 368 21.40 27.63 16.19
CA ARG A 368 21.77 26.23 15.87
C ARG A 368 22.20 25.54 17.18
N ILE A 369 21.45 24.53 17.58
CA ILE A 369 21.77 23.70 18.76
C ILE A 369 22.98 22.82 18.41
N VAL A 370 24.03 22.92 19.23
CA VAL A 370 25.18 22.00 19.21
C VAL A 370 24.96 21.00 20.34
N GLN A 371 24.91 19.71 20.03
CA GLN A 371 24.93 18.66 21.04
C GLN A 371 26.36 18.59 21.61
N ASP A 372 26.58 19.21 22.77
CA ASP A 372 27.83 19.03 23.52
C ASP A 372 27.50 18.36 24.87
N SER A 373 28.18 17.25 25.15
CA SER A 373 27.91 16.39 26.30
C SER A 373 28.85 16.63 27.48
N THR A 374 29.76 17.61 27.39
CA THR A 374 30.91 17.70 28.30
C THR A 374 30.91 18.89 29.26
N SER A 375 29.91 19.78 29.26
CA SER A 375 29.87 20.94 30.17
C SER A 375 29.21 20.62 31.53
N PRO A 376 29.81 21.04 32.67
CA PRO A 376 29.40 20.59 34.01
C PRO A 376 28.18 21.29 34.62
N THR A 377 27.58 22.29 33.96
CA THR A 377 26.36 22.95 34.46
C THR A 377 25.47 23.43 33.31
N PRO A 378 24.31 22.80 33.05
CA PRO A 378 23.39 23.25 32.01
C PRO A 378 22.70 24.55 32.42
N GLN A 379 23.12 25.66 31.82
CA GLN A 379 22.37 26.91 31.83
C GLN A 379 21.24 26.75 30.80
N GLY A 380 20.02 26.49 31.26
CA GLY A 380 18.85 26.32 30.38
C GLY A 380 18.55 27.58 29.57
N LEU A 381 17.77 27.44 28.49
CA LEU A 381 17.42 28.56 27.62
C LEU A 381 16.44 29.51 28.32
N ILE A 382 16.83 30.77 28.50
CA ILE A 382 16.00 31.83 29.08
C ILE A 382 15.01 32.30 28.01
N LEU A 383 13.73 32.42 28.38
CA LEU A 383 12.72 32.97 27.47
C LEU A 383 12.77 34.49 27.48
N GLU A 384 12.49 35.10 26.32
CA GLU A 384 12.36 36.56 26.14
C GLU A 384 10.87 36.91 26.02
N SER A 385 10.48 38.11 26.47
CA SER A 385 9.07 38.54 26.56
C SER A 385 8.35 38.63 25.21
N ASP A 386 9.07 38.89 24.12
CA ASP A 386 8.46 39.22 22.82
C ASP A 386 8.99 38.37 21.65
N GLY A 387 9.86 37.39 21.92
CA GLY A 387 10.52 36.56 20.92
C GLY A 387 9.97 35.13 20.83
N TRP A 388 9.90 34.59 19.61
CA TRP A 388 9.76 33.15 19.42
C TRP A 388 11.14 32.49 19.40
N HIS A 389 11.41 31.64 20.39
CA HIS A 389 12.61 30.81 20.42
C HIS A 389 12.41 29.58 19.55
N LYS A 390 13.10 29.51 18.40
CA LYS A 390 12.99 28.41 17.45
C LYS A 390 14.05 27.34 17.73
N ILE A 391 13.58 26.13 18.01
CA ILE A 391 14.35 24.90 18.11
C ILE A 391 14.02 24.06 16.87
N SER A 392 15.03 23.47 16.24
CA SER A 392 14.86 22.55 15.11
C SER A 392 15.73 21.32 15.30
N VAL A 393 15.11 20.15 15.22
CA VAL A 393 15.74 18.85 15.45
C VAL A 393 15.37 17.90 14.32
N ARG A 394 16.28 16.99 13.97
CA ARG A 394 15.99 15.86 13.09
C ARG A 394 16.06 14.58 13.90
N MET A 395 14.93 13.92 14.04
CA MET A 395 14.81 12.68 14.82
C MET A 395 15.19 11.49 13.93
N PRO A 396 16.24 10.72 14.25
CA PRO A 396 16.60 9.55 13.45
C PRO A 396 15.50 8.49 13.54
N LEU A 397 15.24 7.81 12.42
CA LEU A 397 14.31 6.69 12.35
C LEU A 397 15.08 5.37 12.30
N ASN A 398 14.55 4.35 12.97
CA ASN A 398 15.00 2.97 12.78
C ASN A 398 14.39 2.40 11.49
N SER A 399 14.58 3.10 10.36
CA SER A 399 14.13 2.65 9.06
C SER A 399 15.19 1.73 8.47
N ALA A 400 15.20 0.48 8.95
CA ALA A 400 15.73 -0.56 8.09
C ALA A 400 14.80 -0.61 6.87
N PRO A 401 15.30 -0.39 5.64
CA PRO A 401 14.45 -0.34 4.46
C PRO A 401 13.64 -1.63 4.41
N ILE A 402 12.32 -1.49 4.54
CA ILE A 402 11.40 -2.49 4.06
C ILE A 402 11.58 -2.38 2.54
N ALA A 403 12.49 -3.15 1.94
CA ALA A 403 12.41 -3.40 0.51
C ALA A 403 10.96 -3.82 0.29
N SER A 404 10.20 -3.01 -0.47
CA SER A 404 8.73 -3.07 -0.58
C SER A 404 8.25 -4.52 -0.61
N THR A 405 8.00 -5.07 0.58
CA THR A 405 7.87 -6.52 0.76
C THR A 405 6.45 -6.96 0.51
N CYS A 406 5.58 -6.01 0.19
CA CYS A 406 4.25 -6.32 -0.31
C CYS A 406 4.30 -7.09 -1.63
N ALA A 407 5.37 -6.97 -2.44
CA ALA A 407 5.50 -7.74 -3.68
C ALA A 407 6.71 -8.69 -3.69
N GLN A 408 7.85 -8.35 -3.06
CA GLN A 408 9.11 -9.07 -3.34
C GLN A 408 9.36 -10.35 -2.53
N THR A 409 8.87 -10.51 -1.28
CA THR A 409 9.16 -11.75 -0.52
C THR A 409 8.30 -12.95 -0.91
N PHE A 410 7.30 -12.79 -1.77
CA PHE A 410 6.47 -13.91 -2.23
C PHE A 410 7.04 -14.64 -3.46
N PHE A 411 8.05 -14.10 -4.13
CA PHE A 411 8.60 -14.69 -5.36
C PHE A 411 9.66 -15.78 -5.14
N ASP A 412 10.06 -16.06 -3.89
CA ASP A 412 11.11 -17.05 -3.58
C ASP A 412 10.58 -18.38 -2.98
N ASP A 413 9.26 -18.60 -2.92
CA ASP A 413 8.66 -19.83 -2.34
C ASP A 413 8.25 -20.91 -3.37
N ASP A 414 9.06 -21.14 -4.42
CA ASP A 414 8.88 -22.30 -5.31
C ASP A 414 9.34 -23.64 -4.67
N ASP A 415 9.91 -23.63 -3.45
CA ASP A 415 10.44 -24.83 -2.79
C ASP A 415 9.43 -25.60 -1.90
N PHE A 416 8.21 -25.10 -1.70
CA PHE A 416 7.23 -25.78 -0.82
C PHE A 416 6.24 -26.72 -1.52
N ALA A 417 6.31 -26.86 -2.85
CA ALA A 417 5.39 -27.70 -3.62
C ALA A 417 5.98 -29.05 -4.08
N SER A 418 6.70 -29.80 -3.22
CA SER A 418 7.02 -31.22 -3.53
C SER A 418 7.38 -32.13 -2.34
N ALA A 419 6.75 -31.98 -1.17
CA ALA A 419 6.90 -32.96 -0.08
C ALA A 419 5.60 -33.73 0.15
N GLY A 420 5.42 -34.81 -0.61
CA GLY A 420 4.38 -35.81 -0.37
C GLY A 420 4.59 -36.56 0.96
N ALA A 421 3.49 -36.73 1.67
CA ALA A 421 3.20 -37.64 2.78
C ALA A 421 4.29 -38.68 3.16
N ASN A 422 4.78 -38.59 4.41
CA ASN A 422 4.96 -39.73 5.34
C ASN A 422 5.42 -39.21 6.72
N TYR A 423 4.47 -38.97 7.64
CA TYR A 423 4.78 -38.82 9.06
C TYR A 423 4.65 -40.17 9.76
N TYR A 424 5.79 -40.83 10.02
CA TYR A 424 5.92 -41.79 11.11
C TYR A 424 6.51 -41.03 12.30
N ALA A 425 5.77 -40.97 13.41
CA ALA A 425 6.27 -40.43 14.67
C ALA A 425 7.17 -41.47 15.36
N PRO A 426 8.44 -41.14 15.70
CA PRO A 426 9.21 -41.95 16.64
C PRO A 426 8.88 -41.56 18.09
N GLU A 427 8.76 -42.57 18.96
CA GLU A 427 8.57 -42.41 20.41
C GLU A 427 9.69 -41.58 21.07
N PRO A 428 9.37 -40.77 22.10
CA PRO A 428 10.37 -39.96 22.79
C PRO A 428 11.19 -40.83 23.75
N LYS A 429 12.47 -41.01 23.44
CA LYS A 429 13.47 -41.45 24.44
C LYS A 429 13.95 -40.24 25.23
N ALA A 430 13.72 -40.26 26.53
CA ALA A 430 14.24 -39.29 27.49
C ALA A 430 15.78 -39.29 27.47
N VAL A 431 16.37 -38.20 26.99
CA VAL A 431 17.80 -37.91 27.13
C VAL A 431 17.93 -36.72 28.09
N ALA A 432 18.74 -36.91 29.12
CA ALA A 432 18.97 -35.94 30.19
C ALA A 432 19.52 -34.60 29.66
N GLU A 433 18.84 -33.53 30.01
CA GLU A 433 19.14 -32.14 29.63
C GLU A 433 20.45 -31.65 30.25
N LYS A 434 21.42 -31.29 29.40
CA LYS A 434 22.51 -30.39 29.76
C LYS A 434 22.23 -29.03 29.10
N GLY A 435 21.72 -28.10 29.90
CA GLY A 435 21.87 -26.63 29.78
C GLY A 435 21.95 -26.03 28.37
N LEU A 436 20.89 -26.17 27.56
CA LEU A 436 20.68 -25.23 26.45
C LEU A 436 20.31 -23.87 27.06
N LYS A 437 21.18 -22.88 26.89
CA LYS A 437 20.81 -21.47 27.06
C LYS A 437 19.57 -21.25 26.18
N ALA A 438 18.48 -20.77 26.77
CA ALA A 438 17.31 -20.35 26.03
C ALA A 438 17.79 -19.44 24.88
N PRO A 439 17.33 -19.69 23.63
CA PRO A 439 17.72 -18.85 22.50
C PRO A 439 17.45 -17.40 22.88
N GLU A 440 18.44 -16.54 22.71
CA GLU A 440 18.31 -15.12 22.97
C GLU A 440 17.04 -14.65 22.26
N SER A 441 16.07 -14.18 23.05
CA SER A 441 14.82 -13.62 22.54
C SER A 441 15.19 -12.43 21.66
N HIS A 442 15.30 -12.68 20.35
CA HIS A 442 15.52 -11.64 19.37
C HIS A 442 14.31 -10.71 19.48
N SER A 443 14.53 -9.54 20.08
CA SER A 443 13.50 -8.51 20.17
C SER A 443 12.97 -8.28 18.75
N PRO A 444 11.66 -8.48 18.50
CA PRO A 444 11.11 -8.44 17.16
C PRO A 444 11.52 -7.15 16.47
N ARG A 445 12.07 -7.28 15.25
CA ARG A 445 12.57 -6.15 14.47
C ARG A 445 11.49 -5.08 14.40
N ARG A 446 11.82 -3.87 14.87
CA ARG A 446 10.89 -2.73 14.89
C ARG A 446 10.80 -2.18 13.47
N ILE A 447 9.72 -2.52 12.77
CA ILE A 447 9.47 -2.12 11.39
C ILE A 447 8.51 -0.93 11.39
N VAL A 448 8.90 0.19 10.75
CA VAL A 448 8.04 1.37 10.58
C VAL A 448 7.00 1.09 9.50
N ARG A 449 5.74 0.96 9.87
CA ARG A 449 4.65 0.67 8.93
C ARG A 449 4.02 1.97 8.43
N PRO A 450 3.39 1.98 7.25
CA PRO A 450 2.57 3.11 6.85
C PRO A 450 1.39 3.28 7.83
N THR A 451 0.95 4.52 8.05
CA THR A 451 -0.30 4.81 8.76
C THR A 451 -1.45 4.17 7.97
N TYR A 452 -2.20 3.30 8.65
CA TYR A 452 -3.08 2.33 7.98
C TYR A 452 -4.34 2.09 8.81
N ASP A 453 -5.47 1.90 8.13
CA ASP A 453 -6.76 1.54 8.76
C ASP A 453 -7.43 0.46 7.90
N SER A 454 -7.87 -0.61 8.54
CA SER A 454 -8.55 -1.76 7.95
C SER A 454 -9.58 -2.32 8.94
N PRO A 455 -10.41 -3.31 8.55
CA PRO A 455 -11.42 -3.85 9.45
C PRO A 455 -10.87 -4.34 10.81
N PHE A 456 -9.71 -4.99 10.84
CA PHE A 456 -9.14 -5.60 12.06
C PHE A 456 -7.80 -5.04 12.52
N PHE A 457 -7.17 -4.20 11.69
CA PHE A 457 -5.82 -3.70 11.97
C PHE A 457 -5.72 -2.20 11.70
N LYS A 458 -5.12 -1.47 12.66
CA LYS A 458 -4.89 -0.04 12.57
C LYS A 458 -3.49 0.32 13.05
N VAL A 459 -2.80 1.14 12.26
CA VAL A 459 -1.50 1.71 12.60
C VAL A 459 -1.64 3.23 12.70
N ARG A 460 -1.25 3.81 13.83
CA ARG A 460 -1.09 5.27 13.99
C ARG A 460 0.32 5.57 14.48
N HIS A 461 0.75 6.79 14.24
CA HIS A 461 2.04 7.27 14.71
C HIS A 461 1.85 8.59 15.44
N ASP A 462 2.55 8.75 16.55
CA ASP A 462 2.48 9.96 17.37
C ASP A 462 3.89 10.42 17.73
N ALA A 463 4.15 11.73 17.58
CA ALA A 463 5.34 12.38 18.12
C ALA A 463 5.01 12.89 19.52
N ARG A 464 5.48 12.19 20.55
CA ARG A 464 5.33 12.56 21.95
C ARG A 464 6.44 13.52 22.36
N ILE A 465 6.05 14.74 22.71
CA ILE A 465 6.97 15.82 23.07
C ILE A 465 6.77 16.17 24.54
N VAL A 466 7.88 16.22 25.27
CA VAL A 466 7.94 16.65 26.68
C VAL A 466 8.90 17.82 26.76
N VAL A 467 8.42 18.99 27.18
CA VAL A 467 9.27 20.16 27.41
C VAL A 467 9.41 20.35 28.91
N THR A 468 10.64 20.30 29.41
CA THR A 468 10.95 20.50 30.82
C THR A 468 11.34 21.96 31.04
N CYS A 469 10.59 22.63 31.91
CA CYS A 469 10.83 24.01 32.27
C CYS A 469 11.09 24.13 33.77
N SER A 470 11.88 25.13 34.16
CA SER A 470 11.99 25.54 35.55
C SER A 470 11.71 27.03 35.72
N TYR A 471 11.34 27.39 36.95
CA TYR A 471 11.02 28.75 37.36
C TYR A 471 11.65 29.01 38.73
N ARG A 472 12.17 30.22 38.94
CA ARG A 472 12.63 30.69 40.25
C ARG A 472 11.92 31.98 40.60
N ASP A 473 11.26 32.01 41.75
CA ASP A 473 10.54 33.22 42.18
C ASP A 473 11.48 34.36 42.61
N SER A 474 12.69 34.01 43.03
CA SER A 474 13.79 34.91 43.39
C SER A 474 15.11 34.28 42.93
N PRO A 475 16.16 35.06 42.61
CA PRO A 475 17.48 34.51 42.27
C PRO A 475 18.02 33.50 43.30
N GLU A 476 17.72 33.71 44.58
CA GLU A 476 18.10 32.82 45.71
C GLU A 476 16.96 31.87 46.14
N GLY A 477 15.81 31.94 45.49
CA GLY A 477 14.63 31.13 45.81
C GLY A 477 14.77 29.67 45.37
N PRO A 478 13.87 28.79 45.87
CA PRO A 478 13.79 27.42 45.38
C PRO A 478 13.47 27.39 43.88
N GLU A 479 14.01 26.39 43.19
CA GLU A 479 13.73 26.15 41.77
C GLU A 479 12.55 25.19 41.63
N TYR A 480 11.49 25.68 41.00
CA TYR A 480 10.30 24.92 40.65
C TYR A 480 10.52 24.28 39.29
N GLN A 481 10.09 23.02 39.10
CA GLN A 481 10.26 22.30 37.84
C GLN A 481 8.94 21.70 37.38
N SER A 482 8.67 21.76 36.06
CA SER A 482 7.46 21.20 35.48
C SER A 482 7.68 20.69 34.06
N GLU A 483 6.85 19.73 33.67
CA GLU A 483 6.87 19.11 32.34
C GLU A 483 5.60 19.43 31.57
N VAL A 484 5.77 20.00 30.38
CA VAL A 484 4.69 20.23 29.40
C VAL A 484 4.69 19.05 28.43
N LYS A 485 3.64 18.22 28.46
CA LYS A 485 3.52 17.00 27.65
C LYS A 485 2.42 17.17 26.60
N PHE A 486 2.73 16.87 25.35
CA PHE A 486 1.74 16.81 24.28
C PHE A 486 2.17 15.79 23.22
N SER A 487 1.21 15.34 22.40
CA SER A 487 1.46 14.41 21.30
C SER A 487 0.92 14.99 20.00
N LEU A 488 1.67 14.82 18.92
CA LEU A 488 1.30 15.29 17.58
C LEU A 488 1.13 14.09 16.64
N PRO A 489 0.04 14.00 15.87
CA PRO A 489 -0.16 12.88 14.96
C PRO A 489 0.82 12.94 13.79
N LEU A 490 1.43 11.81 13.45
CA LEU A 490 2.28 11.63 12.28
C LEU A 490 1.61 10.68 11.27
N LYS A 491 1.81 10.95 9.99
CA LYS A 491 1.35 10.06 8.91
C LYS A 491 2.55 9.48 8.15
N PHE A 492 2.84 8.21 8.36
CA PHE A 492 3.78 7.49 7.52
C PHE A 492 3.06 6.97 6.27
N VAL A 493 3.67 7.14 5.11
CA VAL A 493 3.12 6.74 3.80
C VAL A 493 4.19 6.03 2.99
N CYS A 494 3.78 5.08 2.14
CA CYS A 494 4.68 4.56 1.13
C CYS A 494 4.82 5.62 0.02
N THR A 495 6.05 5.91 -0.37
CA THR A 495 6.35 6.81 -1.50
C THR A 495 6.97 6.00 -2.62
N LEU A 496 6.81 6.48 -3.86
CA LEU A 496 7.55 5.90 -4.98
C LEU A 496 9.06 6.16 -4.77
N PRO A 497 9.93 5.19 -5.10
CA PRO A 497 11.35 5.44 -5.19
C PRO A 497 11.64 6.70 -5.99
N ALA A 498 12.53 7.56 -5.48
CA ALA A 498 12.85 8.86 -6.10
C ALA A 498 13.34 8.73 -7.56
N GLU A 499 13.90 7.57 -7.92
CA GLU A 499 14.33 7.25 -9.28
C GLU A 499 13.15 7.17 -10.27
N LEU A 500 12.04 6.54 -9.86
CA LEU A 500 10.82 6.45 -10.68
C LEU A 500 10.11 7.81 -10.75
N ALA A 501 10.08 8.55 -9.64
CA ALA A 501 9.46 9.88 -9.61
C ALA A 501 10.13 10.89 -10.56
N ARG A 502 11.45 10.76 -10.82
CA ARG A 502 12.15 11.61 -11.78
C ARG A 502 11.81 11.30 -13.23
N ALA A 503 11.51 10.04 -13.56
CA ALA A 503 11.19 9.64 -14.92
C ALA A 503 9.82 10.19 -15.38
N GLU A 504 8.89 10.41 -14.45
CA GLU A 504 7.54 10.91 -14.76
C GLU A 504 7.43 12.43 -14.86
N SER A 505 8.46 13.18 -14.46
CA SER A 505 8.46 14.64 -14.63
C SER A 505 8.78 14.95 -16.10
N PRO A 506 7.81 15.39 -16.93
CA PRO A 506 8.12 15.79 -18.30
C PRO A 506 9.16 16.90 -18.19
N SER A 507 10.35 16.65 -18.73
CA SER A 507 11.37 17.68 -18.85
C SER A 507 10.77 18.79 -19.68
N THR A 508 10.34 19.86 -19.01
CA THR A 508 10.12 21.15 -19.64
C THR A 508 11.45 21.51 -20.27
N LEU A 509 11.57 21.23 -21.57
CA LEU A 509 12.52 21.85 -22.47
C LEU A 509 12.29 23.36 -22.34
N GLU A 510 12.94 23.97 -21.36
CA GLU A 510 13.17 25.40 -21.35
C GLU A 510 13.99 25.68 -22.59
N ALA A 511 13.27 26.07 -23.66
CA ALA A 511 13.85 26.71 -24.81
C ALA A 511 14.61 27.94 -24.31
N SER A 512 15.90 27.76 -24.10
CA SER A 512 16.85 28.81 -23.78
C SER A 512 16.93 29.71 -25.01
N GLY A 513 16.03 30.69 -25.09
CA GLY A 513 16.11 31.75 -26.07
C GLY A 513 17.39 32.55 -25.81
N PRO A 514 18.26 32.75 -26.82
CA PRO A 514 19.46 33.55 -26.62
C PRO A 514 19.05 35.01 -26.39
N SER A 515 19.41 35.54 -25.22
CA SER A 515 19.32 36.95 -24.88
C SER A 515 20.12 37.78 -25.89
N ARG A 516 19.43 38.48 -26.78
CA ARG A 516 20.01 39.44 -27.73
C ARG A 516 20.42 40.70 -26.97
N SER A 517 21.72 40.93 -26.81
CA SER A 517 22.30 42.23 -26.56
C SER A 517 22.06 43.16 -27.75
N GLY A 518 21.42 44.30 -27.52
CA GLY A 518 21.22 45.35 -28.52
C GLY A 518 22.53 46.04 -28.88
N SER A 519 22.92 45.96 -30.16
CA SER A 519 23.87 46.88 -30.78
C SER A 519 23.39 47.21 -32.19
N SER A 520 23.29 48.51 -32.44
CA SER A 520 22.73 49.15 -33.61
C SER A 520 23.71 49.20 -34.78
N THR A 521 23.34 48.68 -35.95
CA THR A 521 23.75 49.22 -37.27
C THR A 521 22.77 48.78 -38.38
N PRO A 522 22.52 49.61 -39.42
CA PRO A 522 21.58 49.30 -40.48
C PRO A 522 22.29 48.94 -41.80
N VAL A 523 22.01 47.76 -42.37
CA VAL A 523 22.31 47.48 -43.79
C VAL A 523 21.25 46.54 -44.41
N HIS A 524 20.62 47.06 -45.46
CA HIS A 524 19.84 46.53 -46.61
C HIS A 524 19.25 45.10 -46.69
N PRO A 525 18.12 44.94 -47.43
CA PRO A 525 17.41 43.67 -47.61
C PRO A 525 17.75 42.95 -48.93
N SER A 526 17.80 41.62 -48.92
CA SER A 526 17.62 40.80 -50.13
C SER A 526 17.37 39.31 -49.86
N THR A 527 16.15 38.90 -50.24
CA THR A 527 15.81 37.77 -51.13
C THR A 527 15.80 36.31 -50.61
N ALA A 528 14.60 35.73 -50.80
CA ALA A 528 14.19 34.33 -51.03
C ALA A 528 13.90 33.38 -49.84
N PRO A 529 12.69 32.78 -49.78
CA PRO A 529 12.35 31.67 -48.89
C PRO A 529 12.68 30.31 -49.54
N SER A 530 13.31 29.43 -48.77
CA SER A 530 13.57 28.03 -49.13
C SER A 530 12.39 27.13 -48.71
N PRO A 531 11.89 26.21 -49.56
CA PRO A 531 10.80 25.31 -49.23
C PRO A 531 11.34 23.92 -48.87
N TYR A 532 11.58 23.66 -47.58
CA TYR A 532 11.74 22.28 -47.09
C TYR A 532 11.06 22.13 -45.73
N PRO A 533 10.13 21.17 -45.55
CA PRO A 533 9.54 20.87 -44.25
C PRO A 533 10.56 20.15 -43.36
N ARG A 534 10.64 20.59 -42.11
CA ARG A 534 11.42 19.95 -41.03
C ARG A 534 10.91 18.54 -40.81
N THR A 535 11.81 17.57 -40.95
CA THR A 535 11.63 16.22 -40.41
C THR A 535 11.70 16.26 -38.89
N HIS A 536 10.61 15.90 -38.22
CA HIS A 536 10.60 15.63 -36.77
C HIS A 536 11.31 14.30 -36.48
N PRO A 537 12.13 14.19 -35.42
CA PRO A 537 12.75 12.93 -35.04
C PRO A 537 11.70 11.96 -34.49
N LEU A 538 11.76 10.70 -34.93
CA LEU A 538 11.00 9.58 -34.37
C LEU A 538 11.35 9.40 -32.89
N GLY A 539 10.50 9.95 -32.01
CA GLY A 539 10.34 9.48 -30.65
C GLY A 539 9.17 8.49 -30.63
N THR A 540 9.36 7.33 -30.02
CA THR A 540 8.32 6.33 -29.77
C THR A 540 7.10 7.00 -29.15
N SER A 541 6.01 7.18 -29.92
CA SER A 541 4.76 7.69 -29.38
C SER A 541 4.17 6.59 -28.50
N ALA A 542 4.39 6.69 -27.19
CA ALA A 542 3.59 5.96 -26.24
C ALA A 542 2.14 6.41 -26.47
N LEU A 543 1.29 5.48 -26.91
CA LEU A 543 -0.13 5.76 -27.06
C LEU A 543 -0.67 6.24 -25.71
N PRO A 544 -1.50 7.31 -25.68
CA PRO A 544 -2.07 7.79 -24.43
C PRO A 544 -2.84 6.67 -23.73
N ALA A 545 -2.78 6.65 -22.41
CA ALA A 545 -3.50 5.66 -21.61
C ALA A 545 -5.00 5.75 -21.91
N TYR A 546 -5.70 4.62 -21.92
CA TYR A 546 -7.13 4.55 -22.34
C TYR A 546 -8.02 5.50 -21.53
N SER A 547 -7.67 5.80 -20.27
CA SER A 547 -8.35 6.77 -19.41
C SER A 547 -8.26 8.23 -19.88
N GLN A 548 -7.30 8.55 -20.75
CA GLN A 548 -7.14 9.89 -21.34
C GLN A 548 -8.01 10.08 -22.59
N LEU A 549 -8.59 9.00 -23.14
CA LEU A 549 -9.45 9.06 -24.33
C LEU A 549 -10.92 9.38 -24.01
N TYR A 550 -11.30 9.34 -22.73
CA TYR A 550 -12.67 9.56 -22.29
C TYR A 550 -12.75 10.64 -21.20
N HIS A 551 -13.83 11.40 -21.19
CA HIS A 551 -14.22 12.26 -20.10
C HIS A 551 -14.69 11.42 -18.90
N THR A 552 -14.72 12.03 -17.71
CA THR A 552 -15.13 11.36 -16.46
C THR A 552 -16.60 10.91 -16.46
N ASN A 553 -17.42 11.43 -17.38
CA ASN A 553 -18.80 11.01 -17.61
C ASN A 553 -18.92 9.84 -18.60
N GLY A 554 -17.81 9.32 -19.13
CA GLY A 554 -17.78 8.23 -20.11
C GLY A 554 -17.89 8.69 -21.57
N ASP A 555 -18.06 9.98 -21.83
CA ASP A 555 -18.08 10.50 -23.20
C ASP A 555 -16.68 10.53 -23.78
N TRP A 556 -16.59 10.32 -25.09
CA TRP A 556 -15.33 10.31 -25.83
C TRP A 556 -14.72 11.72 -25.93
N ARG A 557 -13.40 11.86 -25.86
CA ARG A 557 -12.68 13.13 -26.08
C ARG A 557 -12.26 13.29 -27.54
N ASP A 558 -13.02 14.08 -28.30
CA ASP A 558 -12.74 14.30 -29.74
C ASP A 558 -11.42 15.05 -30.02
N GLU A 559 -10.94 15.86 -29.06
CA GLU A 559 -9.78 16.75 -29.23
C GLU A 559 -8.44 16.02 -29.37
N LEU A 560 -8.32 14.79 -28.85
CA LEU A 560 -7.09 14.00 -28.88
C LEU A 560 -6.93 13.16 -30.17
N TYR A 561 -7.94 13.16 -31.04
CA TYR A 561 -7.99 12.30 -32.22
C TYR A 561 -7.36 12.90 -33.48
N ALA A 562 -7.13 14.22 -33.53
CA ALA A 562 -6.57 14.86 -34.72
C ALA A 562 -5.19 14.31 -35.12
N ASP A 563 -4.45 13.76 -34.14
CA ASP A 563 -3.08 13.27 -34.31
C ASP A 563 -2.94 11.73 -34.17
N LEU A 564 -4.03 11.00 -33.92
CA LEU A 564 -3.98 9.54 -33.84
C LEU A 564 -4.13 8.91 -35.23
N PRO A 565 -3.28 7.94 -35.62
CA PRO A 565 -3.38 7.29 -36.93
C PRO A 565 -4.74 6.60 -37.05
N ALA A 566 -5.53 7.02 -38.04
CA ALA A 566 -6.80 6.40 -38.35
C ALA A 566 -6.58 4.93 -38.73
N TYR A 567 -7.18 4.01 -37.98
CA TYR A 567 -7.22 2.60 -38.38
C TYR A 567 -8.14 2.47 -39.60
N SER A 568 -7.58 2.54 -40.81
CA SER A 568 -8.29 2.16 -42.04
C SER A 568 -8.44 0.64 -42.08
N LYS A 569 -9.64 0.18 -42.41
CA LYS A 569 -9.99 -1.25 -42.46
C LYS A 569 -9.42 -1.98 -43.67
N ASP A 570 -8.61 -1.30 -44.49
CA ASP A 570 -8.11 -1.79 -45.77
C ASP A 570 -6.76 -2.50 -45.57
N ALA A 571 -6.80 -3.70 -45.03
CA ALA A 571 -5.78 -4.70 -45.30
C ALA A 571 -6.17 -5.39 -46.62
N GLU A 572 -5.67 -4.86 -47.73
CA GLU A 572 -5.80 -5.44 -49.07
C GLU A 572 -5.33 -6.90 -49.10
N GLU A 573 -6.17 -7.74 -49.72
CA GLU A 573 -5.81 -9.06 -50.24
C GLU A 573 -4.58 -8.95 -51.14
N GLN A 574 -3.45 -9.57 -50.76
CA GLN A 574 -2.36 -9.80 -51.69
C GLN A 574 -2.74 -10.93 -52.66
N PRO A 575 -2.71 -10.71 -53.99
CA PRO A 575 -2.91 -11.78 -54.95
C PRO A 575 -1.64 -12.65 -55.03
N LEU A 576 -1.83 -13.96 -54.86
CA LEU A 576 -0.81 -14.99 -55.12
C LEU A 576 -0.37 -14.94 -56.59
N LEU A 577 0.83 -14.41 -56.85
CA LEU A 577 1.52 -14.52 -58.12
C LEU A 577 2.40 -15.77 -58.16
N GLY A 578 1.95 -16.75 -58.95
CA GLY A 578 2.71 -17.50 -59.95
C GLY A 578 4.06 -18.13 -59.57
N LEU A 579 4.06 -19.47 -59.44
CA LEU A 579 5.23 -20.30 -59.73
C LEU A 579 4.96 -21.12 -60.99
N ALA A 580 5.65 -20.76 -62.07
CA ALA A 580 5.94 -21.61 -63.21
C ALA A 580 7.45 -21.61 -63.41
N HIS A 581 8.12 -22.68 -62.99
CA HIS A 581 9.14 -23.40 -63.76
C HIS A 581 9.52 -24.71 -63.06
#